data_AF-A0A1V4KRY8-F1
#
_entry.id   AF-A0A1V4KRY8-F1
#
_cell.length_a   1.000
_cell.length_b   1.000
_cell.length_c   1.000
_cell.angle_alpha   90.00
_cell.angle_beta   90.00
_cell.angle_gamma   90.00
#
_symmetry.space_group_name_H-M   'P 1'
#
loop_
_entity.id
_entity.type
_entity.pdbx_description
1 polymer ?
#
loop_
_entity_poly.entity_id
_entity_poly.type
_entity_poly.pdbx_seq_one_letter_code
_entity_poly.pdbx_strand_id
1 'polypeptide(L)'
;MPARERVAASRSRGDKSRPPTAPPARADTVAGRLSQGEWLSLLRAERDDRDAGDVVAELLERVLAECSRAHAVRQRIPFTVGQARDAILQITECRFLARDEGDTEPEGPAGDSGWREDEEPEPCAADSWAQGFVPVLRLCRDEVSAMELPSACSHPGWFLLLLLLGLLLWARRRRAWDPRKCPTDLTGKTVIVTGANSGIGKCVALELARRNARTILACRSRERGQAAVEEIRAATGNPAVLLRLLDTSSLASVRAFARAVLREEKRLDVLVNNAGVTGLPFAVTTEGLERTFATNYLGPFLLTNLLLGLLKASAPARVVNVSSFRHHAGTADGRFLTGQQRLNGLNAAYSSTKLMNLLFTAELARRLQGTGVTVNALSPGVVNTGIMRHFSWAIRALFVLIRPFIKSAEQGAISTIYCAVAEEVSGITGKYFDSECRLALPSPAARDAGLARKLWEESEQLTGVIDGSQP
;
A
#
# COMPACT_ATOMS: atom_id res chain seq x y z
N MET A 1 74.71 54.80 -3.85
CA MET A 1 75.68 54.69 -4.97
C MET A 1 76.67 53.58 -4.63
N PRO A 2 77.22 52.78 -5.58
CA PRO A 2 76.88 52.44 -6.98
C PRO A 2 76.39 50.96 -7.07
N ALA A 3 75.75 50.42 -8.10
CA ALA A 3 76.05 50.23 -9.53
C ALA A 3 77.11 49.16 -9.85
N ARG A 4 76.76 48.34 -10.86
CA ARG A 4 77.60 47.48 -11.75
C ARG A 4 77.93 46.06 -11.25
N GLU A 5 78.06 45.03 -12.07
CA GLU A 5 77.74 44.71 -13.48
C GLU A 5 77.95 43.19 -13.65
N ARG A 6 77.25 42.60 -14.62
CA ARG A 6 77.55 41.47 -15.57
C ARG A 6 78.79 40.58 -15.27
N VAL A 7 78.74 39.27 -15.51
CA VAL A 7 78.96 38.60 -16.82
C VAL A 7 78.68 37.09 -16.62
N ALA A 8 77.67 36.51 -17.29
CA ALA A 8 77.74 35.60 -18.45
C ALA A 8 78.62 34.34 -18.32
N ALA A 9 77.99 33.16 -18.42
CA ALA A 9 78.58 31.97 -19.03
C ALA A 9 77.54 31.26 -19.88
N SER A 10 77.92 31.02 -21.13
CA SER A 10 77.09 30.58 -22.25
C SER A 10 77.10 29.07 -22.46
N ARG A 11 75.94 28.55 -22.85
CA ARG A 11 75.68 27.53 -23.89
C ARG A 11 76.45 26.19 -23.85
N SER A 12 75.68 25.11 -23.84
CA SER A 12 75.80 24.09 -24.90
C SER A 12 74.42 23.59 -25.33
N ARG A 13 74.31 23.38 -26.64
CA ARG A 13 73.12 22.90 -27.37
C ARG A 13 73.03 21.38 -27.25
N GLY A 14 71.85 20.88 -26.90
CA GLY A 14 71.41 19.50 -27.19
C GLY A 14 70.22 19.57 -28.13
N ASP A 15 70.37 18.94 -29.29
CA ASP A 15 69.50 18.99 -30.46
C ASP A 15 68.18 18.20 -30.28
N LYS A 16 67.21 18.58 -31.11
CA LYS A 16 65.82 18.14 -31.16
C LYS A 16 65.68 16.64 -31.47
N SER A 17 64.82 15.95 -30.72
CA SER A 17 64.04 14.82 -31.25
C SER A 17 62.59 14.94 -30.78
N ARG A 18 61.68 15.03 -31.76
CA ARG A 18 60.24 15.06 -31.56
C ARG A 18 59.79 13.62 -31.25
N PRO A 19 59.11 13.33 -30.13
CA PRO A 19 58.56 11.99 -29.92
C PRO A 19 57.40 11.72 -30.89
N PRO A 20 57.20 10.45 -31.26
CA PRO A 20 56.37 10.03 -32.37
C PRO A 20 54.88 10.15 -32.10
N THR A 21 54.11 10.54 -33.12
CA THR A 21 52.68 10.26 -33.22
C THR A 21 52.46 8.76 -33.39
N ALA A 22 51.85 8.10 -32.40
CA ALA A 22 51.27 6.76 -32.52
C ALA A 22 50.30 6.47 -31.35
N PRO A 23 49.40 5.50 -31.53
CA PRO A 23 47.98 5.61 -31.86
C PRO A 23 47.09 5.84 -30.61
N PRO A 24 45.77 6.10 -30.76
CA PRO A 24 44.87 6.07 -29.61
C PRO A 24 44.99 4.73 -28.87
N ALA A 25 45.22 4.80 -27.55
CA ALA A 25 45.22 3.63 -26.68
C ALA A 25 43.85 2.96 -26.76
N ARG A 26 43.84 1.68 -27.15
CA ARG A 26 42.68 0.80 -27.07
C ARG A 26 42.19 0.79 -25.63
N ALA A 27 40.90 1.02 -25.43
CA ALA A 27 40.25 0.64 -24.20
C ALA A 27 40.23 -0.89 -24.14
N ASP A 28 41.03 -1.48 -23.27
CA ASP A 28 40.92 -2.90 -22.94
C ASP A 28 39.60 -3.15 -22.23
N THR A 29 38.74 -3.94 -22.86
CA THR A 29 37.58 -4.54 -22.23
C THR A 29 38.07 -5.45 -21.10
N VAL A 30 37.83 -5.09 -19.84
CA VAL A 30 38.01 -6.05 -18.74
C VAL A 30 36.84 -7.03 -18.81
N ALA A 31 36.99 -8.06 -19.64
CA ALA A 31 36.19 -9.26 -19.55
C ALA A 31 36.40 -9.86 -18.15
N GLY A 32 35.34 -10.01 -17.36
CA GLY A 32 35.39 -10.87 -16.20
C GLY A 32 35.77 -12.27 -16.67
N ARG A 33 37.04 -12.66 -16.51
CA ARG A 33 37.48 -14.03 -16.81
C ARG A 33 37.13 -14.87 -15.59
N LEU A 34 36.14 -15.74 -15.74
CA LEU A 34 36.15 -16.98 -14.98
C LEU A 34 37.26 -17.85 -15.60
N SER A 35 38.15 -18.35 -14.76
CA SER A 35 39.12 -19.36 -15.18
C SER A 35 38.39 -20.59 -15.73
N GLN A 36 39.05 -21.34 -16.61
CA GLN A 36 38.48 -22.58 -17.15
C GLN A 36 38.09 -23.56 -16.02
N GLY A 37 38.77 -23.50 -14.87
CA GLY A 37 38.42 -24.25 -13.66
C GLY A 37 37.12 -23.77 -13.01
N GLU A 38 36.89 -22.45 -12.92
CA GLU A 38 35.66 -21.86 -12.37
C GLU A 38 34.47 -22.11 -13.30
N TRP A 39 34.67 -22.00 -14.61
CA TRP A 39 33.64 -22.34 -15.60
C TRP A 39 33.27 -23.83 -15.57
N LEU A 40 34.26 -24.72 -15.44
CA LEU A 40 34.03 -26.15 -15.28
C LEU A 40 33.41 -26.50 -13.92
N SER A 41 33.64 -25.71 -12.86
CA SER A 41 32.96 -25.91 -11.57
C SER A 41 31.49 -25.51 -11.61
N LEU A 42 31.13 -24.47 -12.37
CA LEU A 42 29.74 -24.07 -12.62
C LEU A 42 28.99 -25.13 -13.41
N LEU A 43 29.63 -25.69 -14.44
CA LEU A 43 29.07 -26.81 -15.23
C LEU A 43 28.98 -28.13 -14.44
N ARG A 44 29.87 -28.35 -13.45
CA ARG A 44 29.78 -29.50 -12.54
C ARG A 44 28.71 -29.31 -11.47
N ALA A 45 28.48 -28.08 -11.01
CA ALA A 45 27.41 -27.74 -10.07
C ALA A 45 26.01 -27.86 -10.69
N GLU A 46 25.89 -27.80 -12.02
CA GLU A 46 24.65 -28.14 -12.73
C GLU A 46 24.36 -29.65 -12.74
N ARG A 47 25.34 -30.48 -12.34
CA ARG A 47 25.25 -31.94 -12.30
C ARG A 47 25.18 -32.52 -10.90
N ASP A 48 25.34 -31.70 -9.86
CA ASP A 48 25.22 -32.11 -8.46
C ASP A 48 24.24 -31.18 -7.76
N ASP A 49 23.24 -31.80 -7.14
CA ASP A 49 21.97 -31.26 -6.64
C ASP A 49 22.11 -30.11 -5.62
N ARG A 50 22.51 -28.93 -6.09
CA ARG A 50 22.39 -27.66 -5.36
C ARG A 50 21.53 -26.69 -6.15
N ASP A 51 20.45 -26.28 -5.50
CA ASP A 51 19.34 -25.51 -6.04
C ASP A 51 19.87 -24.24 -6.73
N ALA A 52 19.62 -24.11 -8.04
CA ALA A 52 20.06 -22.99 -8.87
C ALA A 52 19.62 -21.60 -8.34
N GLY A 53 18.72 -21.56 -7.35
CA GLY A 53 18.31 -20.36 -6.63
C GLY A 53 19.43 -19.71 -5.81
N ASP A 54 20.33 -20.49 -5.21
CA ASP A 54 21.37 -19.96 -4.33
C ASP A 54 22.48 -19.27 -5.12
N VAL A 55 22.83 -19.83 -6.28
CA VAL A 55 23.81 -19.24 -7.21
C VAL A 55 23.28 -17.91 -7.78
N VAL A 56 21.99 -17.84 -8.09
CA VAL A 56 21.36 -16.62 -8.61
C VAL A 56 21.21 -15.55 -7.52
N ALA A 57 20.93 -15.94 -6.28
CA ALA A 57 20.86 -15.03 -5.14
C ALA A 57 22.22 -14.39 -4.84
N GLU A 58 23.30 -15.18 -4.84
CA GLU A 58 24.66 -14.67 -4.60
C GLU A 58 25.14 -13.73 -5.73
N LEU A 59 24.73 -14.01 -6.97
CA LEU A 59 25.02 -13.14 -8.11
C LEU A 59 24.27 -11.80 -8.01
N LEU A 60 23.00 -11.83 -7.57
CA LEU A 60 22.16 -10.66 -7.39
C LEU A 60 22.67 -9.75 -6.26
N GLU A 61 23.11 -10.32 -5.14
CA GLU A 61 23.71 -9.55 -4.05
C GLU A 61 24.98 -8.83 -4.48
N ARG A 62 25.86 -9.50 -5.24
CA ARG A 62 27.10 -8.88 -5.75
C ARG A 62 26.81 -7.75 -6.73
N VAL A 63 25.82 -7.90 -7.61
CA VAL A 63 25.40 -6.84 -8.55
C VAL A 63 24.79 -5.65 -7.80
N LEU A 64 23.95 -5.90 -6.80
CA LEU A 64 23.32 -4.83 -6.01
C LEU A 64 24.34 -4.08 -5.14
N ALA A 65 25.35 -4.76 -4.60
CA ALA A 65 26.44 -4.14 -3.87
C ALA A 65 27.28 -3.22 -4.76
N GLU A 66 27.51 -3.62 -6.02
CA GLU A 66 28.29 -2.81 -6.97
C GLU A 66 27.51 -1.64 -7.55
N CYS A 67 26.20 -1.83 -7.79
CA CYS A 67 25.30 -0.73 -8.12
C CYS A 67 25.20 0.29 -6.97
N SER A 68 25.18 -0.18 -5.71
CA SER A 68 25.16 0.71 -4.53
C SER A 68 26.47 1.48 -4.36
N ARG A 69 27.63 0.84 -4.58
CA ARG A 69 28.95 1.52 -4.60
C ARG A 69 29.03 2.56 -5.72
N ALA A 70 28.57 2.21 -6.94
CA ALA A 70 28.54 3.15 -8.06
C ALA A 70 27.56 4.32 -7.84
N HIS A 71 26.42 4.08 -7.17
CA HIS A 71 25.46 5.11 -6.79
C HIS A 71 26.00 6.05 -5.70
N ALA A 72 26.69 5.51 -4.69
CA ALA A 72 27.34 6.28 -3.63
C ALA A 72 28.48 7.16 -4.14
N VAL A 73 29.22 6.71 -5.17
CA VAL A 73 30.25 7.52 -5.85
C VAL A 73 29.62 8.66 -6.66
N ARG A 74 28.42 8.45 -7.24
CA ARG A 74 27.68 9.47 -8.02
C ARG A 74 26.99 10.55 -7.20
N GLN A 75 26.76 10.33 -5.90
CA GLN A 75 26.15 11.34 -5.01
C GLN A 75 27.19 12.19 -4.23
N ARG A 76 28.49 12.07 -4.54
CA ARG A 76 29.51 12.92 -3.91
C ARG A 76 29.42 14.34 -4.46
N ILE A 77 28.87 15.25 -3.67
CA ILE A 77 28.93 16.69 -3.94
C ILE A 77 30.35 17.15 -3.59
N PRO A 78 31.14 17.71 -4.54
CA PRO A 78 32.45 18.24 -4.22
C PRO A 78 32.30 19.47 -3.34
N PHE A 79 33.04 19.50 -2.24
CA PHE A 79 33.13 20.64 -1.32
C PHE A 79 34.59 21.04 -1.19
N THR A 80 34.86 22.33 -0.93
CA THR A 80 36.20 22.76 -0.51
C THR A 80 36.42 22.44 0.96
N VAL A 81 37.68 22.28 1.39
CA VAL A 81 38.01 22.03 2.81
C VAL A 81 37.38 23.09 3.73
N GLY A 82 37.25 24.34 3.28
CA GLY A 82 36.52 25.40 3.98
C GLY A 82 35.02 25.13 4.12
N GLN A 83 34.35 24.70 3.04
CA GLN A 83 32.92 24.36 3.08
C GLN A 83 32.61 23.15 3.98
N ALA A 84 33.50 22.16 4.05
CA ALA A 84 33.35 21.07 5.00
C ALA A 84 33.58 21.52 6.45
N ARG A 85 34.58 22.38 6.69
CA ARG A 85 34.83 22.95 8.01
C ARG A 85 33.61 23.77 8.49
N ASP A 86 33.07 24.63 7.66
CA ASP A 86 31.91 25.47 8.01
C ASP A 86 30.64 24.63 8.22
N ALA A 87 30.42 23.59 7.43
CA ALA A 87 29.31 22.66 7.62
C ALA A 87 29.44 21.84 8.92
N ILE A 88 30.65 21.40 9.27
CA ILE A 88 30.90 20.69 10.54
C ILE A 88 30.70 21.64 11.73
N LEU A 89 31.15 22.89 11.63
CA LEU A 89 30.93 23.90 12.68
C LEU A 89 29.43 24.22 12.87
N GLN A 90 28.68 24.41 11.79
CA GLN A 90 27.21 24.59 11.85
C GLN A 90 26.47 23.39 12.45
N ILE A 91 26.88 22.17 12.12
CA ILE A 91 26.28 20.95 12.70
C ILE A 91 26.58 20.86 14.21
N THR A 92 27.75 21.35 14.62
CA THR A 92 28.17 21.34 16.02
C THR A 92 27.45 22.44 16.82
N GLU A 93 27.31 23.65 16.28
CA GLU A 93 26.52 24.75 16.88
C GLU A 93 25.02 24.39 17.00
N CYS A 94 24.42 23.77 15.97
CA CYS A 94 23.03 23.30 16.03
C CYS A 94 22.81 22.18 17.07
N ARG A 95 23.84 21.40 17.39
CA ARG A 95 23.76 20.36 18.43
C ARG A 95 23.94 20.89 19.85
N PHE A 96 24.60 22.03 20.03
CA PHE A 96 24.73 22.68 21.32
C PHE A 96 23.52 23.56 21.67
N LEU A 97 22.91 24.25 20.69
CA LEU A 97 21.68 25.01 20.92
C LEU A 97 20.44 24.15 21.22
N ALA A 98 20.43 22.88 20.79
CA ALA A 98 19.36 21.94 21.10
C ALA A 98 19.50 21.26 22.48
N ARG A 99 20.57 21.56 23.24
CA ARG A 99 20.84 20.95 24.55
C ARG A 99 20.66 21.89 25.74
N ASP A 100 20.46 23.19 25.50
CA ASP A 100 20.26 24.20 26.55
C ASP A 100 18.80 24.65 26.74
N GLU A 101 17.84 24.10 25.98
CA GLU A 101 16.40 24.31 26.25
C GLU A 101 15.76 23.04 26.81
N GLY A 102 15.84 22.90 28.14
CA GLY A 102 14.85 22.19 28.94
C GLY A 102 15.29 20.87 29.55
N ASP A 103 15.96 20.96 30.71
CA ASP A 103 15.75 20.04 31.83
C ASP A 103 16.01 20.80 33.15
N THR A 104 14.94 21.31 33.75
CA THR A 104 14.88 21.79 35.14
C THR A 104 14.53 20.63 36.06
N GLU A 105 15.26 20.46 37.18
CA GLU A 105 14.87 19.97 38.54
C GLU A 105 16.15 19.59 39.37
N PRO A 106 16.15 19.53 40.73
CA PRO A 106 16.78 20.57 41.57
C PRO A 106 17.94 20.13 42.52
N GLU A 107 18.68 21.15 42.98
CA GLU A 107 19.51 21.37 44.20
C GLU A 107 20.35 20.27 44.92
N GLY A 108 21.68 20.54 45.01
CA GLY A 108 22.52 20.41 46.24
C GLY A 108 23.76 19.47 46.18
N PRO A 109 24.81 19.68 47.02
CA PRO A 109 25.82 20.75 46.88
C PRO A 109 27.30 20.25 46.79
N ALA A 110 28.16 21.16 46.28
CA ALA A 110 29.60 21.33 46.50
C ALA A 110 30.60 20.23 46.05
N GLY A 111 31.49 20.62 45.12
CA GLY A 111 32.69 19.87 44.76
C GLY A 111 33.57 20.65 43.77
N ASP A 112 34.52 21.38 44.33
CA ASP A 112 35.51 22.26 43.71
C ASP A 112 36.54 21.49 42.84
N SER A 113 36.82 21.95 41.61
CA SER A 113 38.16 21.85 40.99
C SER A 113 38.28 22.58 39.64
N GLY A 114 38.83 23.80 39.69
CA GLY A 114 39.97 24.23 38.88
C GLY A 114 39.87 24.26 37.35
N TRP A 115 39.55 25.44 36.81
CA TRP A 115 39.93 25.84 35.46
C TRP A 115 41.40 26.27 35.41
N ARG A 116 42.18 25.75 34.45
CA ARG A 116 43.42 26.38 33.97
C ARG A 116 43.34 26.53 32.46
N GLU A 117 43.44 27.78 32.03
CA GLU A 117 43.86 28.20 30.70
C GLU A 117 45.27 27.64 30.41
N ASP A 118 45.54 27.24 29.17
CA ASP A 118 46.78 27.55 28.46
C ASP A 118 46.84 26.92 27.04
N GLU A 119 47.38 27.71 26.12
CA GLU A 119 47.98 27.40 24.81
C GLU A 119 47.12 27.38 23.53
N GLU A 120 47.08 28.55 22.86
CA GLU A 120 46.93 28.69 21.41
C GLU A 120 48.20 28.22 20.66
N PRO A 121 48.08 27.53 19.51
CA PRO A 121 49.15 27.45 18.51
C PRO A 121 48.94 28.40 17.32
N GLU A 122 50.05 29.09 17.00
CA GLU A 122 50.37 30.08 15.97
C GLU A 122 49.90 29.83 14.50
N PRO A 123 49.82 30.90 13.66
CA PRO A 123 49.29 30.85 12.30
C PRO A 123 50.34 30.41 11.27
N CYS A 124 49.97 29.45 10.42
CA CYS A 124 50.80 29.07 9.26
C CYS A 124 50.52 29.99 8.07
N ALA A 125 51.57 30.69 7.62
CA ALA A 125 51.56 31.57 6.45
C ALA A 125 51.48 30.77 5.13
N ALA A 126 50.93 31.46 4.13
CA ALA A 126 50.41 30.98 2.86
C ALA A 126 51.40 30.32 1.89
N ASP A 127 50.90 29.43 1.03
CA ASP A 127 51.47 29.20 -0.30
C ASP A 127 50.41 29.00 -1.41
N SER A 128 50.34 30.04 -2.24
CA SER A 128 50.35 29.99 -3.72
C SER A 128 49.38 29.09 -4.50
N TRP A 129 48.06 29.25 -4.39
CA TRP A 129 47.14 28.78 -5.46
C TRP A 129 45.99 29.75 -5.82
N ALA A 130 46.14 31.03 -5.46
CA ALA A 130 45.31 32.11 -5.99
C ALA A 130 45.87 32.63 -7.32
N GLN A 131 45.74 31.85 -8.40
CA GLN A 131 45.74 32.39 -9.76
C GLN A 131 44.55 31.82 -10.50
N GLY A 132 43.59 32.70 -10.78
CA GLY A 132 42.27 32.35 -11.28
C GLY A 132 42.30 31.79 -12.69
N PHE A 133 41.59 30.68 -12.89
CA PHE A 133 40.84 30.36 -14.10
C PHE A 133 39.65 29.49 -13.67
N VAL A 134 38.43 30.01 -13.85
CA VAL A 134 37.20 29.22 -13.70
C VAL A 134 36.90 28.60 -15.07
N PRO A 135 36.90 27.27 -15.24
CA PRO A 135 36.50 26.68 -16.50
C PRO A 135 34.97 26.80 -16.64
N VAL A 136 34.53 27.63 -17.58
CA VAL A 136 33.14 27.66 -18.04
C VAL A 136 32.93 26.43 -18.92
N LEU A 137 32.30 25.39 -18.37
CA LEU A 137 31.80 24.26 -19.14
C LEU A 137 30.61 24.72 -19.99
N ARG A 138 30.87 25.11 -21.24
CA ARG A 138 29.85 25.10 -22.28
C ARG A 138 29.47 23.64 -22.52
N LEU A 139 28.22 23.30 -22.23
CA LEU A 139 27.62 22.04 -22.68
C LEU A 139 27.62 22.06 -24.23
N CYS A 140 28.60 21.39 -24.84
CA CYS A 140 28.51 21.00 -26.24
C CYS A 140 27.33 20.04 -26.35
N ARG A 141 26.26 20.54 -26.95
CA ARG A 141 25.10 19.78 -27.37
C ARG A 141 25.44 19.13 -28.70
N ASP A 142 26.33 18.14 -28.71
CA ASP A 142 26.53 17.24 -29.84
C ASP A 142 27.15 15.93 -29.33
N GLU A 143 26.68 14.81 -29.88
CA GLU A 143 27.11 13.42 -29.67
C GLU A 143 26.58 12.67 -28.43
N VAL A 144 25.27 12.47 -28.39
CA VAL A 144 24.71 11.24 -27.77
C VAL A 144 24.73 10.14 -28.82
N SER A 145 25.86 9.43 -28.92
CA SER A 145 25.88 8.14 -29.64
C SER A 145 25.25 7.09 -28.73
N ALA A 146 24.13 6.55 -29.21
CA ALA A 146 23.38 5.48 -28.55
C ALA A 146 24.29 4.29 -28.24
N MET A 147 24.38 3.94 -26.97
CA MET A 147 25.00 2.70 -26.51
C MET A 147 24.11 1.54 -27.00
N GLU A 148 24.48 0.90 -28.11
CA GLU A 148 23.76 -0.26 -28.61
C GLU A 148 23.91 -1.42 -27.62
N LEU A 149 22.81 -1.74 -26.96
CA LEU A 149 22.63 -3.01 -26.24
C LEU A 149 22.94 -4.16 -27.20
N PRO A 150 23.57 -5.27 -26.75
CA PRO A 150 23.82 -6.43 -27.61
C PRO A 150 22.54 -6.80 -28.35
N SER A 151 22.60 -7.01 -29.66
CA SER A 151 21.45 -7.27 -30.55
C SER A 151 20.56 -8.45 -30.11
N ALA A 152 21.05 -9.29 -29.21
CA ALA A 152 20.25 -10.29 -28.50
C ALA A 152 19.23 -9.65 -27.53
N CYS A 153 19.58 -8.60 -26.78
CA CYS A 153 18.74 -7.96 -25.75
C CYS A 153 17.70 -6.98 -26.31
N SER A 154 17.84 -6.54 -27.56
CA SER A 154 16.87 -5.71 -28.29
C SER A 154 15.87 -6.54 -29.10
N HIS A 155 15.99 -7.87 -29.10
CA HIS A 155 15.03 -8.75 -29.76
C HIS A 155 13.69 -8.73 -29.01
N PRO A 156 12.54 -8.48 -29.67
CA PRO A 156 11.22 -8.42 -29.01
C PRO A 156 10.86 -9.75 -28.29
N GLY A 157 11.55 -10.83 -28.66
CA GLY A 157 11.47 -12.13 -27.99
C GLY A 157 11.84 -12.11 -26.50
N TRP A 158 12.78 -11.27 -26.04
CA TRP A 158 13.13 -11.20 -24.61
C TRP A 158 12.10 -10.46 -23.80
N PHE A 159 11.49 -9.42 -24.36
CA PHE A 159 10.34 -8.77 -23.72
C PHE A 159 9.19 -9.77 -23.59
N LEU A 160 8.91 -10.54 -24.65
CA LEU A 160 7.93 -11.63 -24.59
C LEU A 160 8.30 -12.70 -23.57
N LEU A 161 9.58 -13.13 -23.50
CA LEU A 161 10.04 -14.17 -22.57
C LEU A 161 10.01 -13.70 -21.12
N LEU A 162 10.42 -12.46 -20.82
CA LEU A 162 10.32 -11.85 -19.49
C LEU A 162 8.86 -11.60 -19.10
N LEU A 163 8.01 -11.24 -20.05
CA LEU A 163 6.58 -11.09 -19.83
C LEU A 163 5.92 -12.46 -19.60
N LEU A 164 6.33 -13.51 -20.32
CA LEU A 164 5.88 -14.89 -20.13
C LEU A 164 6.38 -15.47 -18.81
N LEU A 165 7.64 -15.23 -18.45
CA LEU A 165 8.23 -15.62 -17.17
C LEU A 165 7.57 -14.85 -16.02
N GLY A 166 7.33 -13.55 -16.19
CA GLY A 166 6.54 -12.74 -15.28
C GLY A 166 5.11 -13.28 -15.14
N LEU A 167 4.47 -13.68 -16.24
CA LEU A 167 3.15 -14.30 -16.25
C LEU A 167 3.15 -15.68 -15.56
N LEU A 168 4.19 -16.47 -15.77
CA LEU A 168 4.37 -17.79 -15.17
C LEU A 168 4.69 -17.69 -13.68
N LEU A 169 5.54 -16.76 -13.26
CA LEU A 169 5.81 -16.48 -11.85
C LEU A 169 4.60 -15.87 -11.15
N TRP A 170 3.85 -14.99 -11.84
CA TRP A 170 2.57 -14.47 -11.39
C TRP A 170 1.51 -15.58 -11.30
N ALA A 171 1.49 -16.53 -12.23
CA ALA A 171 0.60 -17.69 -12.20
C ALA A 171 1.01 -18.69 -11.11
N ARG A 172 2.31 -18.88 -10.87
CA ARG A 172 2.87 -19.85 -9.92
C ARG A 172 2.87 -19.34 -8.46
N ARG A 173 2.90 -18.02 -8.24
CA ARG A 173 2.64 -17.39 -6.93
C ARG A 173 1.17 -17.46 -6.49
N ARG A 174 0.25 -17.94 -7.34
CA ARG A 174 -1.18 -18.12 -7.01
C ARG A 174 -1.46 -19.49 -6.40
N ARG A 175 -0.90 -19.80 -5.23
CA ARG A 175 -1.68 -20.62 -4.29
C ARG A 175 -2.73 -19.71 -3.66
N ALA A 176 -3.73 -19.34 -4.48
CA ALA A 176 -4.87 -18.59 -4.01
C ALA A 176 -5.59 -19.46 -2.97
N TRP A 177 -5.96 -18.85 -1.84
CA TRP A 177 -6.77 -19.54 -0.84
C TRP A 177 -8.04 -20.08 -1.51
N ASP A 178 -8.32 -21.37 -1.32
CA ASP A 178 -9.45 -22.05 -1.95
C ASP A 178 -10.56 -22.20 -0.90
N PRO A 179 -11.68 -21.48 -1.04
CA PRO A 179 -12.80 -21.61 -0.10
C PRO A 179 -13.25 -23.05 0.06
N ARG A 180 -13.22 -23.88 -0.99
CA ARG A 180 -13.73 -25.25 -0.95
C ARG A 180 -12.90 -26.19 -0.09
N LYS A 181 -11.64 -25.82 0.21
CA LYS A 181 -10.75 -26.58 1.09
C LYS A 181 -10.86 -26.17 2.55
N CYS A 182 -11.55 -25.07 2.84
CA CYS A 182 -11.81 -24.62 4.20
C CYS A 182 -12.89 -25.51 4.83
N PRO A 183 -12.58 -26.25 5.92
CA PRO A 183 -13.51 -27.23 6.50
C PRO A 183 -14.61 -26.61 7.35
N THR A 184 -14.61 -25.29 7.55
CA THR A 184 -15.52 -24.60 8.47
C THR A 184 -16.99 -24.80 8.08
N ASP A 185 -17.74 -25.44 8.98
CA ASP A 185 -19.19 -25.57 8.91
C ASP A 185 -19.88 -24.44 9.69
N LEU A 186 -20.98 -23.92 9.15
CA LEU A 186 -21.77 -22.83 9.72
C LEU A 186 -23.18 -23.30 10.10
N THR A 187 -23.38 -24.61 10.32
CA THR A 187 -24.64 -25.15 10.84
C THR A 187 -25.03 -24.44 12.14
N GLY A 188 -26.27 -23.96 12.19
CA GLY A 188 -26.79 -23.23 13.36
C GLY A 188 -26.23 -21.81 13.53
N LYS A 189 -25.51 -21.29 12.53
CA LYS A 189 -25.02 -19.90 12.47
C LYS A 189 -25.88 -19.05 11.55
N THR A 190 -26.09 -17.79 11.91
CA THR A 190 -26.81 -16.81 11.10
C THR A 190 -25.85 -15.80 10.52
N VAL A 191 -25.97 -15.55 9.21
CA VAL A 191 -25.10 -14.62 8.50
C VAL A 191 -25.92 -13.61 7.70
N ILE A 192 -25.45 -12.36 7.63
CA ILE A 192 -26.03 -11.30 6.82
C ILE A 192 -25.00 -10.85 5.78
N VAL A 193 -25.40 -10.82 4.51
CA VAL A 193 -24.58 -10.26 3.43
C VAL A 193 -25.34 -9.13 2.74
N THR A 194 -24.79 -7.92 2.80
CA THR A 194 -25.39 -6.75 2.13
C THR A 194 -25.02 -6.71 0.65
N GLY A 195 -25.95 -6.33 -0.22
CA GLY A 195 -25.73 -6.29 -1.67
C GLY A 195 -25.53 -7.67 -2.30
N ALA A 196 -26.21 -8.68 -1.76
CA ALA A 196 -25.99 -10.09 -2.08
C ALA A 196 -26.77 -10.63 -3.29
N ASN A 197 -27.41 -9.77 -4.08
CA ASN A 197 -28.18 -10.20 -5.26
C ASN A 197 -27.33 -10.34 -6.54
N SER A 198 -26.09 -9.88 -6.55
CA SER A 198 -25.21 -9.98 -7.72
C SER A 198 -23.73 -9.87 -7.35
N GLY A 199 -22.84 -10.23 -8.29
CA GLY A 199 -21.40 -10.04 -8.15
C GLY A 199 -20.82 -10.71 -6.90
N ILE A 200 -19.84 -10.04 -6.27
CA ILE A 200 -19.10 -10.54 -5.11
C ILE A 200 -20.05 -10.96 -3.98
N GLY A 201 -21.02 -10.11 -3.62
CA GLY A 201 -21.95 -10.39 -2.52
C GLY A 201 -22.77 -11.67 -2.72
N LYS A 202 -23.20 -11.96 -3.96
CA LYS A 202 -23.90 -13.21 -4.27
C LYS A 202 -23.00 -14.42 -4.15
N CYS A 203 -21.75 -14.33 -4.62
CA CYS A 203 -20.77 -15.40 -4.47
C CYS A 203 -20.44 -15.67 -2.99
N VAL A 204 -20.31 -14.62 -2.17
CA VAL A 204 -20.13 -14.76 -0.72
C VAL A 204 -21.33 -15.44 -0.08
N ALA A 205 -22.55 -14.96 -0.35
CA ALA A 205 -23.77 -15.56 0.20
C ALA A 205 -23.94 -17.03 -0.21
N LEU A 206 -23.62 -17.36 -1.46
CA LEU A 206 -23.62 -18.73 -1.97
C LEU A 206 -22.67 -19.62 -1.17
N GLU A 207 -21.44 -19.17 -0.93
CA GLU A 207 -20.46 -19.96 -0.18
C GLU A 207 -20.82 -20.10 1.30
N LEU A 208 -21.35 -19.07 1.95
CA LEU A 208 -21.84 -19.20 3.32
C LEU A 208 -23.03 -20.18 3.41
N ALA A 209 -23.95 -20.14 2.44
CA ALA A 209 -25.06 -21.07 2.37
C ALA A 209 -24.62 -22.53 2.10
N ARG A 210 -23.56 -22.74 1.30
CA ARG A 210 -22.93 -24.07 1.09
C ARG A 210 -22.39 -24.68 2.38
N ARG A 211 -22.06 -23.85 3.37
CA ARG A 211 -21.61 -24.25 4.70
C ARG A 211 -22.78 -24.33 5.69
N ASN A 212 -24.00 -24.56 5.21
CA ASN A 212 -25.21 -24.70 6.03
C ASN A 212 -25.60 -23.47 6.87
N ALA A 213 -25.03 -22.29 6.60
CA ALA A 213 -25.43 -21.07 7.30
C ALA A 213 -26.87 -20.69 6.98
N ARG A 214 -27.58 -20.20 8.00
CA ARG A 214 -28.80 -19.42 7.78
C ARG A 214 -28.39 -18.08 7.17
N THR A 215 -28.61 -17.93 5.87
CA THR A 215 -28.03 -16.84 5.07
C THR A 215 -29.08 -15.80 4.70
N ILE A 216 -28.96 -14.59 5.25
CA ILE A 216 -29.84 -13.47 4.94
C ILE A 216 -29.18 -12.60 3.87
N LEU A 217 -29.78 -12.60 2.68
CA LEU A 217 -29.45 -11.70 1.59
C LEU A 217 -30.15 -10.36 1.83
N ALA A 218 -29.37 -9.35 2.22
CA ALA A 218 -29.86 -8.00 2.44
C ALA A 218 -29.73 -7.18 1.14
N CYS A 219 -30.84 -6.97 0.45
CA CYS A 219 -30.86 -6.43 -0.92
C CYS A 219 -31.91 -5.34 -1.10
N ARG A 220 -31.62 -4.34 -1.95
CA ARG A 220 -32.57 -3.26 -2.26
C ARG A 220 -33.75 -3.69 -3.14
N SER A 221 -33.48 -4.46 -4.19
CA SER A 221 -34.50 -4.89 -5.17
C SER A 221 -35.06 -6.23 -4.78
N ARG A 222 -36.39 -6.29 -4.62
CA ARG A 222 -37.10 -7.52 -4.29
C ARG A 222 -36.95 -8.56 -5.40
N GLU A 223 -37.18 -8.21 -6.66
CA GLU A 223 -37.16 -9.21 -7.75
C GLU A 223 -35.76 -9.82 -7.90
N ARG A 224 -34.72 -8.99 -8.00
CA ARG A 224 -33.34 -9.48 -8.14
C ARG A 224 -32.87 -10.23 -6.90
N GLY A 225 -33.30 -9.81 -5.71
CA GLY A 225 -33.00 -10.49 -4.46
C GLY A 225 -33.63 -11.88 -4.41
N GLN A 226 -34.90 -11.99 -4.82
CA GLN A 226 -35.65 -13.24 -4.81
C GLN A 226 -35.06 -14.26 -5.79
N ALA A 227 -34.74 -13.82 -7.01
CA ALA A 227 -34.04 -14.64 -7.99
C ALA A 227 -32.71 -15.18 -7.45
N ALA A 228 -31.91 -14.34 -6.77
CA ALA A 228 -30.67 -14.76 -6.16
C ALA A 228 -30.87 -15.79 -5.02
N VAL A 229 -31.92 -15.65 -4.21
CA VAL A 229 -32.27 -16.64 -3.18
C VAL A 229 -32.60 -17.99 -3.81
N GLU A 230 -33.43 -18.02 -4.84
CA GLU A 230 -33.83 -19.25 -5.53
C GLU A 230 -32.62 -19.96 -6.15
N GLU A 231 -31.76 -19.21 -6.84
CA GLU A 231 -30.53 -19.76 -7.43
C GLU A 231 -29.59 -20.34 -6.36
N ILE A 232 -29.41 -19.66 -5.22
CA ILE A 232 -28.55 -20.15 -4.14
C ILE A 232 -29.16 -21.40 -3.49
N ARG A 233 -30.47 -21.41 -3.21
CA ARG A 233 -31.14 -22.59 -2.66
C ARG A 233 -31.00 -23.80 -3.59
N ALA A 234 -31.22 -23.61 -4.89
CA ALA A 234 -31.04 -24.66 -5.89
C ALA A 234 -29.59 -25.16 -5.95
N ALA A 235 -28.61 -24.27 -5.89
CA ALA A 235 -27.18 -24.62 -5.99
C ALA A 235 -26.59 -25.25 -4.72
N THR A 236 -27.24 -25.10 -3.57
CA THR A 236 -26.71 -25.54 -2.26
C THR A 236 -27.56 -26.60 -1.58
N GLY A 237 -28.83 -26.74 -1.96
CA GLY A 237 -29.81 -27.54 -1.22
C GLY A 237 -30.20 -26.95 0.14
N ASN A 238 -29.64 -25.80 0.53
CA ASN A 238 -29.89 -25.19 1.84
C ASN A 238 -31.18 -24.34 1.78
N PRO A 239 -32.27 -24.73 2.50
CA PRO A 239 -33.52 -23.98 2.49
C PRO A 239 -33.44 -22.68 3.33
N ALA A 240 -32.45 -22.55 4.22
CA ALA A 240 -32.30 -21.45 5.17
C ALA A 240 -31.65 -20.19 4.56
N VAL A 241 -31.92 -19.93 3.28
CA VAL A 241 -31.49 -18.73 2.55
C VAL A 241 -32.67 -17.78 2.43
N LEU A 242 -32.56 -16.56 2.93
CA LEU A 242 -33.69 -15.63 3.08
C LEU A 242 -33.40 -14.29 2.41
N LEU A 243 -34.43 -13.68 1.84
CA LEU A 243 -34.39 -12.30 1.40
C LEU A 243 -34.89 -11.37 2.51
N ARG A 244 -34.16 -10.29 2.76
CA ARG A 244 -34.64 -9.14 3.54
C ARG A 244 -34.29 -7.86 2.78
N LEU A 245 -35.23 -6.91 2.77
CA LEU A 245 -35.06 -5.68 2.01
C LEU A 245 -34.21 -4.67 2.78
N LEU A 246 -33.16 -4.16 2.13
CA LEU A 246 -32.25 -3.17 2.70
C LEU A 246 -31.76 -2.23 1.60
N ASP A 247 -32.02 -0.94 1.78
CA ASP A 247 -31.33 0.13 1.05
C ASP A 247 -30.31 0.79 1.98
N THR A 248 -29.02 0.52 1.78
CA THR A 248 -27.96 1.13 2.60
C THR A 248 -27.79 2.62 2.36
N SER A 249 -28.43 3.19 1.34
CA SER A 249 -28.44 4.64 1.11
C SER A 249 -29.49 5.40 1.94
N SER A 250 -30.36 4.69 2.65
CA SER A 250 -31.40 5.28 3.53
C SER A 250 -31.23 4.80 4.96
N LEU A 251 -30.96 5.72 5.89
CA LEU A 251 -30.82 5.39 7.31
C LEU A 251 -32.14 4.85 7.89
N ALA A 252 -33.28 5.39 7.45
CA ALA A 252 -34.60 4.83 7.77
C ALA A 252 -34.75 3.36 7.34
N SER A 253 -34.31 3.01 6.13
CA SER A 253 -34.32 1.61 5.65
C SER A 253 -33.41 0.73 6.50
N VAL A 254 -32.20 1.21 6.83
CA VAL A 254 -31.26 0.48 7.70
C VAL A 254 -31.86 0.22 9.08
N ARG A 255 -32.50 1.21 9.71
CA ARG A 255 -33.16 1.07 11.01
C ARG A 255 -34.32 0.07 10.96
N ALA A 256 -35.15 0.13 9.92
CA ALA A 256 -36.24 -0.81 9.75
C ALA A 256 -35.74 -2.25 9.58
N PHE A 257 -34.69 -2.44 8.77
CA PHE A 257 -34.03 -3.73 8.60
C PHE A 257 -33.45 -4.26 9.92
N ALA A 258 -32.71 -3.44 10.66
CA ALA A 258 -32.10 -3.83 11.92
C ALA A 258 -33.15 -4.24 12.96
N ARG A 259 -34.25 -3.48 13.10
CA ARG A 259 -35.38 -3.85 13.99
C ARG A 259 -36.01 -5.18 13.60
N ALA A 260 -36.17 -5.45 12.31
CA ALA A 260 -36.70 -6.74 11.85
C ALA A 260 -35.75 -7.89 12.21
N VAL A 261 -34.44 -7.72 11.98
CA VAL A 261 -33.42 -8.72 12.35
C VAL A 261 -33.41 -8.97 13.86
N LEU A 262 -33.38 -7.93 14.70
CA LEU A 262 -33.36 -8.07 16.15
C LEU A 262 -34.61 -8.78 16.71
N ARG A 263 -35.74 -8.66 16.02
CA ARG A 263 -37.00 -9.33 16.40
C ARG A 263 -37.08 -10.78 15.93
N GLU A 264 -36.54 -11.08 14.75
CA GLU A 264 -36.71 -12.37 14.08
C GLU A 264 -35.54 -13.34 14.31
N GLU A 265 -34.33 -12.81 14.50
CA GLU A 265 -33.10 -13.59 14.56
C GLU A 265 -32.56 -13.66 15.99
N LYS A 266 -32.27 -14.88 16.46
CA LYS A 266 -31.74 -15.11 17.82
C LYS A 266 -30.24 -14.89 17.93
N ARG A 267 -29.53 -14.86 16.79
CA ARG A 267 -28.08 -14.74 16.71
C ARG A 267 -27.67 -14.09 15.39
N LEU A 268 -26.47 -13.53 15.36
CA LEU A 268 -25.78 -13.04 14.17
C LEU A 268 -24.28 -13.30 14.32
N ASP A 269 -23.76 -14.25 13.56
CA ASP A 269 -22.38 -14.73 13.66
C ASP A 269 -21.45 -14.08 12.66
N VAL A 270 -21.96 -13.73 11.47
CA VAL A 270 -21.18 -13.04 10.44
C VAL A 270 -21.99 -11.92 9.82
N LEU A 271 -21.47 -10.70 9.87
CA LEU A 271 -21.99 -9.55 9.13
C LEU A 271 -21.00 -9.15 8.03
N VAL A 272 -21.41 -9.24 6.78
CA VAL A 272 -20.62 -8.81 5.62
C VAL A 272 -21.18 -7.51 5.03
N ASN A 273 -20.48 -6.42 5.29
CA ASN A 273 -20.72 -5.11 4.71
C ASN A 273 -20.07 -5.04 3.31
N ASN A 274 -20.75 -5.66 2.33
CA ASN A 274 -20.32 -5.76 0.93
C ASN A 274 -20.99 -4.74 0.01
N ALA A 275 -22.22 -4.28 0.31
CA ALA A 275 -22.94 -3.34 -0.55
C ALA A 275 -22.09 -2.10 -0.86
N GLY A 276 -22.03 -1.73 -2.14
CA GLY A 276 -21.27 -0.56 -2.57
C GLY A 276 -21.57 -0.11 -3.99
N VAL A 277 -21.40 1.18 -4.23
CA VAL A 277 -21.62 1.87 -5.50
C VAL A 277 -20.42 2.76 -5.83
N THR A 278 -20.19 2.98 -7.11
CA THR A 278 -19.14 3.88 -7.63
C THR A 278 -19.62 4.56 -8.90
N GLY A 279 -18.98 5.66 -9.28
CA GLY A 279 -19.29 6.40 -10.50
C GLY A 279 -20.72 6.96 -10.58
N LEU A 280 -21.43 7.06 -9.45
CA LEU A 280 -22.76 7.65 -9.44
C LEU A 280 -22.69 9.16 -9.71
N PRO A 281 -23.66 9.74 -10.43
CA PRO A 281 -23.87 11.18 -10.42
C PRO A 281 -24.06 11.65 -8.98
N PHE A 282 -23.53 12.84 -8.68
CA PHE A 282 -23.75 13.47 -7.38
C PHE A 282 -25.25 13.57 -7.10
N ALA A 283 -25.64 13.11 -5.91
CA ALA A 283 -27.00 13.23 -5.41
C ALA A 283 -26.95 13.24 -3.90
N VAL A 284 -27.94 13.92 -3.31
CA VAL A 284 -28.15 13.97 -1.87
C VAL A 284 -29.38 13.14 -1.55
N THR A 285 -29.31 12.32 -0.50
CA THR A 285 -30.45 11.53 -0.02
C THR A 285 -31.48 12.43 0.64
N THR A 286 -32.68 11.91 0.91
CA THR A 286 -33.71 12.64 1.66
C THR A 286 -33.27 13.03 3.07
N GLU A 287 -32.22 12.38 3.60
CA GLU A 287 -31.64 12.60 4.92
C GLU A 287 -30.44 13.59 4.88
N GLY A 288 -30.18 14.24 3.74
CA GLY A 288 -29.13 15.25 3.62
C GLY A 288 -27.71 14.71 3.40
N LEU A 289 -27.57 13.41 3.13
CA LEU A 289 -26.28 12.74 2.97
C LEU A 289 -25.89 12.64 1.50
N GLU A 290 -24.60 12.73 1.18
CA GLU A 290 -24.16 12.41 -0.18
C GLU A 290 -24.34 10.90 -0.42
N ARG A 291 -24.97 10.54 -1.55
CA ARG A 291 -25.48 9.19 -1.80
C ARG A 291 -24.39 8.11 -1.79
N THR A 292 -23.19 8.38 -2.29
CA THR A 292 -22.07 7.43 -2.29
C THR A 292 -21.58 7.16 -0.87
N PHE A 293 -21.39 8.22 -0.07
CA PHE A 293 -21.03 8.11 1.35
C PHE A 293 -22.13 7.42 2.17
N ALA A 294 -23.40 7.76 1.93
CA ALA A 294 -24.55 7.08 2.55
C ALA A 294 -24.51 5.57 2.28
N THR A 295 -24.40 5.19 1.00
CA THR A 295 -24.47 3.77 0.58
C THR A 295 -23.28 2.94 1.06
N ASN A 296 -22.06 3.46 0.93
CA ASN A 296 -20.84 2.68 1.09
C ASN A 296 -20.26 2.71 2.50
N TYR A 297 -20.62 3.73 3.29
CA TYR A 297 -19.99 4.00 4.59
C TYR A 297 -21.03 4.20 5.71
N LEU A 298 -21.87 5.25 5.66
CA LEU A 298 -22.79 5.57 6.77
C LEU A 298 -23.87 4.52 6.99
N GLY A 299 -24.41 3.93 5.91
CA GLY A 299 -25.36 2.81 5.99
C GLY A 299 -24.76 1.60 6.70
N PRO A 300 -23.60 1.07 6.25
CA PRO A 300 -22.86 0.02 6.96
C PRO A 300 -22.47 0.37 8.40
N PHE A 301 -22.04 1.60 8.67
CA PHE A 301 -21.73 2.10 10.02
C PHE A 301 -22.96 1.99 10.93
N LEU A 302 -24.09 2.56 10.50
CA LEU A 302 -25.36 2.51 11.23
C LEU A 302 -25.83 1.06 11.43
N LEU A 303 -25.83 0.26 10.37
CA LEU A 303 -26.28 -1.13 10.42
C LEU A 303 -25.49 -1.94 11.45
N THR A 304 -24.17 -1.81 11.43
CA THR A 304 -23.27 -2.56 12.31
C THR A 304 -23.51 -2.16 13.76
N ASN A 305 -23.61 -0.87 14.05
CA ASN A 305 -23.85 -0.39 15.42
C ASN A 305 -25.24 -0.78 15.95
N LEU A 306 -26.28 -0.78 15.12
CA LEU A 306 -27.61 -1.25 15.54
C LEU A 306 -27.66 -2.75 15.84
N LEU A 307 -26.83 -3.55 15.18
CA LEU A 307 -26.75 -5.00 15.37
C LEU A 307 -25.66 -5.43 16.36
N LEU A 308 -24.96 -4.47 16.98
CA LEU A 308 -23.79 -4.73 17.82
C LEU A 308 -24.12 -5.58 19.04
N GLY A 309 -25.27 -5.34 19.67
CA GLY A 309 -25.74 -6.14 20.80
C GLY A 309 -25.94 -7.62 20.43
N LEU A 310 -26.55 -7.88 19.26
CA LEU A 310 -26.77 -9.24 18.77
C LEU A 310 -25.46 -9.93 18.38
N LEU A 311 -24.53 -9.20 17.74
CA LEU A 311 -23.18 -9.70 17.43
C LEU A 311 -22.42 -10.12 18.70
N LYS A 312 -22.45 -9.28 19.74
CA LYS A 312 -21.81 -9.57 21.04
C LYS A 312 -22.44 -10.79 21.72
N ALA A 313 -23.77 -10.89 21.72
CA ALA A 313 -24.48 -12.05 22.27
C ALA A 313 -24.22 -13.36 21.47
N SER A 314 -23.76 -13.25 20.24
CA SER A 314 -23.47 -14.38 19.35
C SER A 314 -21.99 -14.75 19.29
N ALA A 315 -21.14 -14.12 20.12
CA ALA A 315 -19.70 -14.33 20.11
C ALA A 315 -19.34 -15.83 20.25
N PRO A 316 -18.33 -16.33 19.52
CA PRO A 316 -17.48 -15.59 18.58
C PRO A 316 -18.22 -15.20 17.30
N ALA A 317 -18.14 -13.91 16.93
CA ALA A 317 -18.81 -13.34 15.76
C ALA A 317 -17.84 -12.46 14.96
N ARG A 318 -18.11 -12.26 13.67
CA ARG A 318 -17.21 -11.59 12.73
C ARG A 318 -17.93 -10.51 11.93
N VAL A 319 -17.33 -9.33 11.84
CA VAL A 319 -17.75 -8.26 10.94
C VAL A 319 -16.69 -8.10 9.84
N VAL A 320 -17.13 -8.14 8.59
CA VAL A 320 -16.26 -8.03 7.41
C VAL A 320 -16.67 -6.82 6.58
N ASN A 321 -15.77 -5.84 6.49
CA ASN A 321 -15.98 -4.61 5.72
C ASN A 321 -15.26 -4.66 4.37
N VAL A 322 -16.00 -4.60 3.27
CA VAL A 322 -15.41 -4.62 1.92
C VAL A 322 -14.91 -3.22 1.53
N SER A 323 -13.60 -3.06 1.57
CA SER A 323 -12.87 -1.87 1.11
C SER A 323 -12.36 -2.05 -0.33
N SER A 324 -11.26 -1.39 -0.71
CA SER A 324 -10.62 -1.44 -2.02
C SER A 324 -9.21 -0.85 -1.93
N PHE A 325 -8.29 -1.27 -2.80
CA PHE A 325 -7.00 -0.59 -3.00
C PHE A 325 -7.15 0.92 -3.32
N ARG A 326 -8.33 1.35 -3.78
CA ARG A 326 -8.66 2.77 -3.98
C ARG A 326 -8.61 3.61 -2.70
N HIS A 327 -8.62 3.00 -1.52
CA HIS A 327 -8.48 3.70 -0.24
C HIS A 327 -7.17 4.53 -0.15
N HIS A 328 -6.12 4.14 -0.87
CA HIS A 328 -4.87 4.91 -0.92
C HIS A 328 -5.02 6.31 -1.52
N ALA A 329 -6.04 6.52 -2.36
CA ALA A 329 -6.36 7.81 -2.97
C ALA A 329 -7.57 8.49 -2.32
N GLY A 330 -8.02 7.99 -1.17
CA GLY A 330 -9.15 8.56 -0.43
C GLY A 330 -8.73 9.64 0.55
N THR A 331 -9.69 10.48 0.94
CA THR A 331 -9.60 11.34 2.12
C THR A 331 -10.71 10.97 3.10
N ALA A 332 -10.52 11.23 4.38
CA ALA A 332 -11.54 11.01 5.40
C ALA A 332 -11.80 12.33 6.13
N ASP A 333 -12.94 12.94 5.85
CA ASP A 333 -13.34 14.21 6.43
C ASP A 333 -14.87 14.28 6.43
N GLY A 334 -15.46 14.52 7.61
CA GLY A 334 -16.90 14.56 7.80
C GLY A 334 -17.63 15.57 6.93
N ARG A 335 -16.94 16.64 6.49
CA ARG A 335 -17.54 17.69 5.66
C ARG A 335 -18.05 17.17 4.32
N PHE A 336 -17.51 16.05 3.82
CA PHE A 336 -17.93 15.43 2.56
C PHE A 336 -19.02 14.36 2.72
N LEU A 337 -19.35 13.98 3.97
CA LEU A 337 -20.40 13.00 4.25
C LEU A 337 -21.78 13.55 3.89
N THR A 338 -21.95 14.87 4.01
CA THR A 338 -23.14 15.60 3.58
C THR A 338 -22.96 16.13 2.16
N GLY A 339 -24.06 16.51 1.53
CA GLY A 339 -24.03 17.16 0.22
C GLY A 339 -23.47 18.59 0.20
N GLN A 340 -23.02 19.13 1.35
CA GLN A 340 -22.62 20.53 1.49
C GLN A 340 -21.25 20.82 0.87
N GLN A 341 -20.31 19.87 0.95
CA GLN A 341 -19.02 19.97 0.29
C GLN A 341 -18.80 18.78 -0.63
N ARG A 342 -18.06 19.01 -1.72
CA ARG A 342 -17.83 18.01 -2.76
C ARG A 342 -16.35 17.79 -2.95
N LEU A 343 -15.99 16.52 -3.12
CA LEU A 343 -14.68 16.14 -3.58
C LEU A 343 -14.57 16.34 -5.09
N ASN A 344 -13.47 16.95 -5.50
CA ASN A 344 -13.10 17.07 -6.90
C ASN A 344 -12.31 15.82 -7.33
N GLY A 345 -12.54 15.37 -8.56
CA GLY A 345 -11.81 14.25 -9.15
C GLY A 345 -12.64 12.99 -9.38
N LEU A 346 -12.24 12.24 -10.41
CA LEU A 346 -12.93 11.02 -10.82
C LEU A 346 -12.87 9.97 -9.69
N ASN A 347 -14.04 9.54 -9.21
CA ASN A 347 -14.20 8.57 -8.12
C ASN A 347 -13.57 8.98 -6.77
N ALA A 348 -13.40 10.27 -6.51
CA ALA A 348 -12.86 10.74 -5.22
C ALA A 348 -13.76 10.34 -4.04
N ALA A 349 -15.09 10.47 -4.19
CA ALA A 349 -16.06 10.01 -3.20
C ALA A 349 -15.92 8.51 -2.92
N TYR A 350 -15.89 7.67 -3.95
CA TYR A 350 -15.69 6.22 -3.80
C TYR A 350 -14.39 5.90 -3.07
N SER A 351 -13.26 6.48 -3.50
CA SER A 351 -11.94 6.24 -2.90
C SER A 351 -11.94 6.62 -1.41
N SER A 352 -12.59 7.73 -1.08
CA SER A 352 -12.80 8.21 0.30
C SER A 352 -13.66 7.27 1.13
N THR A 353 -14.78 6.77 0.60
CA THR A 353 -15.60 5.76 1.31
C THR A 353 -14.82 4.49 1.65
N LYS A 354 -13.86 4.10 0.78
CA LYS A 354 -13.03 2.91 1.00
C LYS A 354 -11.95 3.14 2.05
N LEU A 355 -11.43 4.36 2.18
CA LEU A 355 -10.60 4.76 3.32
C LEU A 355 -11.41 4.78 4.62
N MET A 356 -12.58 5.39 4.62
CA MET A 356 -13.47 5.46 5.79
C MET A 356 -13.87 4.08 6.31
N ASN A 357 -14.06 3.09 5.43
CA ASN A 357 -14.30 1.70 5.85
C ASN A 357 -13.11 1.10 6.64
N LEU A 358 -11.86 1.48 6.34
CA LEU A 358 -10.69 1.00 7.09
C LEU A 358 -10.60 1.67 8.46
N LEU A 359 -10.83 2.99 8.52
CA LEU A 359 -10.88 3.74 9.76
C LEU A 359 -11.97 3.21 10.70
N PHE A 360 -13.16 2.96 10.15
CA PHE A 360 -14.27 2.35 10.89
C PHE A 360 -13.92 0.94 11.38
N THR A 361 -13.29 0.10 10.56
CA THR A 361 -12.81 -1.22 10.99
C THR A 361 -11.84 -1.11 12.17
N ALA A 362 -10.86 -0.20 12.10
CA ALA A 362 -9.86 -0.04 13.15
C ALA A 362 -10.48 0.44 14.46
N GLU A 363 -11.34 1.45 14.40
CA GLU A 363 -12.02 2.00 15.59
C GLU A 363 -13.04 1.02 16.18
N LEU A 364 -13.84 0.34 15.34
CA LEU A 364 -14.78 -0.67 15.82
C LEU A 364 -14.05 -1.83 16.51
N ALA A 365 -12.93 -2.31 15.93
CA ALA A 365 -12.12 -3.35 16.54
C ALA A 365 -11.57 -2.94 17.92
N ARG A 366 -11.17 -1.67 18.09
CA ARG A 366 -10.73 -1.11 19.38
C ARG A 366 -11.88 -1.10 20.39
N ARG A 367 -13.08 -0.69 19.99
CA ARG A 367 -14.27 -0.64 20.84
C ARG A 367 -14.81 -2.03 21.22
N LEU A 368 -14.52 -3.06 20.43
CA LEU A 368 -14.99 -4.43 20.65
C LEU A 368 -13.96 -5.34 21.36
N GLN A 369 -12.85 -4.79 21.85
CA GLN A 369 -11.88 -5.55 22.64
C GLN A 369 -12.56 -6.28 23.81
N GLY A 370 -12.21 -7.55 24.01
CA GLY A 370 -12.78 -8.39 25.08
C GLY A 370 -14.19 -8.92 24.83
N THR A 371 -14.86 -8.53 23.74
CA THR A 371 -16.24 -8.99 23.45
C THR A 371 -16.33 -10.30 22.68
N GLY A 372 -15.20 -10.81 22.16
CA GLY A 372 -15.17 -11.97 21.28
C GLY A 372 -15.67 -11.70 19.85
N VAL A 373 -16.02 -10.45 19.52
CA VAL A 373 -16.38 -10.03 18.16
C VAL A 373 -15.14 -9.49 17.44
N THR A 374 -14.80 -10.04 16.27
CA THR A 374 -13.70 -9.54 15.44
C THR A 374 -14.21 -8.71 14.26
N VAL A 375 -13.41 -7.73 13.84
CA VAL A 375 -13.76 -6.83 12.74
C VAL A 375 -12.55 -6.68 11.83
N ASN A 376 -12.69 -7.05 10.55
CA ASN A 376 -11.60 -6.90 9.58
C ASN A 376 -12.12 -6.26 8.28
N ALA A 377 -11.19 -5.66 7.54
CA ALA A 377 -11.45 -5.13 6.23
C ALA A 377 -10.58 -5.79 5.17
N LEU A 378 -10.97 -5.66 3.91
CA LEU A 378 -10.24 -6.25 2.80
C LEU A 378 -10.42 -5.48 1.50
N SER A 379 -9.55 -5.73 0.53
CA SER A 379 -9.75 -5.36 -0.87
C SER A 379 -9.94 -6.60 -1.72
N PRO A 380 -11.03 -6.71 -2.51
CA PRO A 380 -11.26 -7.85 -3.40
C PRO A 380 -10.42 -7.79 -4.69
N GLY A 381 -9.63 -6.71 -4.88
CA GLY A 381 -8.86 -6.46 -6.09
C GLY A 381 -9.70 -5.79 -7.18
N VAL A 382 -9.23 -5.86 -8.43
CA VAL A 382 -9.98 -5.37 -9.59
C VAL A 382 -10.91 -6.48 -10.06
N VAL A 383 -12.22 -6.31 -9.84
CA VAL A 383 -13.22 -7.35 -10.11
C VAL A 383 -14.23 -6.87 -11.15
N ASN A 384 -14.55 -7.72 -12.13
CA ASN A 384 -15.56 -7.44 -13.13
C ASN A 384 -16.95 -7.59 -12.49
N THR A 385 -17.45 -6.51 -11.91
CA THR A 385 -18.80 -6.49 -11.32
C THR A 385 -19.65 -5.41 -11.98
N GLY A 386 -20.97 -5.55 -11.84
CA GLY A 386 -21.91 -4.52 -12.28
C GLY A 386 -21.74 -3.16 -11.59
N ILE A 387 -20.76 -2.97 -10.70
CA ILE A 387 -20.42 -1.68 -10.11
C ILE A 387 -19.97 -0.67 -11.18
N MET A 388 -19.47 -1.17 -12.31
CA MET A 388 -18.95 -0.36 -13.40
C MET A 388 -20.03 0.23 -14.32
N ARG A 389 -21.31 -0.10 -14.11
CA ARG A 389 -22.41 0.27 -15.03
C ARG A 389 -22.59 1.77 -15.25
N HIS A 390 -22.08 2.59 -14.33
CA HIS A 390 -22.22 4.05 -14.35
C HIS A 390 -21.00 4.77 -14.95
N PHE A 391 -19.94 4.06 -15.34
CA PHE A 391 -18.81 4.67 -16.06
C PHE A 391 -19.17 4.94 -17.52
N SER A 392 -18.52 5.97 -18.08
CA SER A 392 -18.62 6.31 -19.51
C SER A 392 -18.19 5.13 -20.38
N TRP A 393 -18.70 5.09 -21.61
CA TRP A 393 -18.39 4.03 -22.57
C TRP A 393 -16.88 3.92 -22.84
N ALA A 394 -16.15 5.04 -22.86
CA ALA A 394 -14.70 5.08 -23.08
C ALA A 394 -13.93 4.39 -21.95
N ILE A 395 -14.32 4.63 -20.68
CA ILE A 395 -13.73 3.93 -19.54
C ILE A 395 -14.08 2.44 -19.62
N ARG A 396 -15.34 2.09 -19.92
CA ARG A 396 -15.74 0.68 -20.09
C ARG A 396 -14.94 -0.03 -21.19
N ALA A 397 -14.63 0.67 -22.29
CA ALA A 397 -13.79 0.16 -23.38
C ALA A 397 -12.35 -0.09 -22.90
N LEU A 398 -11.73 0.84 -22.17
CA LEU A 398 -10.40 0.65 -21.58
C LEU A 398 -10.34 -0.58 -20.65
N PHE A 399 -11.42 -0.86 -19.91
CA PHE A 399 -11.52 -2.06 -19.09
C PHE A 399 -11.61 -3.37 -19.88
N VAL A 400 -12.07 -3.34 -21.14
CA VAL A 400 -11.98 -4.51 -22.02
C VAL A 400 -10.51 -4.82 -22.35
N LEU A 401 -9.65 -3.80 -22.51
CA LEU A 401 -8.22 -4.01 -22.76
C LEU A 401 -7.47 -4.62 -21.58
N ILE A 402 -7.83 -4.28 -20.33
CA ILE A 402 -7.19 -4.85 -19.12
C ILE A 402 -7.88 -6.11 -18.58
N ARG A 403 -8.84 -6.68 -19.31
CA ARG A 403 -9.62 -7.86 -18.94
C ARG A 403 -8.82 -9.05 -18.35
N PRO A 404 -7.62 -9.42 -18.85
CA PRO A 404 -6.84 -10.51 -18.23
C PRO A 404 -6.38 -10.22 -16.78
N PHE A 405 -6.37 -8.96 -16.36
CA PHE A 405 -6.05 -8.54 -14.99
C PHE A 405 -7.30 -8.35 -14.11
N ILE A 406 -8.50 -8.58 -14.65
CA ILE A 406 -9.76 -8.42 -13.93
C ILE A 406 -10.24 -9.77 -13.40
N LYS A 407 -10.45 -9.86 -12.09
CA LYS A 407 -10.97 -11.04 -11.39
C LYS A 407 -12.45 -11.27 -11.72
N SER A 408 -12.87 -12.54 -11.75
CA SER A 408 -14.29 -12.91 -11.76
C SER A 408 -14.95 -12.56 -10.41
N ALA A 409 -16.27 -12.53 -10.34
CA ALA A 409 -16.98 -12.29 -9.08
C ALA A 409 -16.63 -13.34 -8.00
N GLU A 410 -16.46 -14.59 -8.41
CA GLU A 410 -16.03 -15.70 -7.57
C GLU A 410 -14.62 -15.48 -7.03
N GLN A 411 -13.68 -15.11 -7.90
CA GLN A 411 -12.30 -14.78 -7.50
C GLN A 411 -12.25 -13.55 -6.58
N GLY A 412 -13.09 -12.55 -6.83
CA GLY A 412 -13.21 -11.36 -5.97
C GLY A 412 -13.84 -11.63 -4.61
N ALA A 413 -14.63 -12.70 -4.48
CA ALA A 413 -15.26 -13.10 -3.22
C ALA A 413 -14.30 -13.84 -2.27
N ILE A 414 -13.21 -14.41 -2.78
CA ILE A 414 -12.27 -15.25 -2.02
C ILE A 414 -11.80 -14.55 -0.74
N SER A 415 -11.27 -13.32 -0.82
CA SER A 415 -10.77 -12.62 0.38
C SER A 415 -11.88 -12.27 1.36
N THR A 416 -13.11 -12.05 0.89
CA THR A 416 -14.28 -11.83 1.76
C THR A 416 -14.69 -13.09 2.48
N ILE A 417 -14.74 -14.22 1.77
CA ILE A 417 -15.03 -15.52 2.37
C ILE A 417 -13.93 -15.89 3.37
N TYR A 418 -12.66 -15.69 3.03
CA TYR A 418 -11.53 -15.90 3.93
C TYR A 418 -11.72 -15.15 5.25
N CYS A 419 -11.98 -13.84 5.21
CA CYS A 419 -12.22 -13.05 6.42
C CYS A 419 -13.48 -13.52 7.19
N ALA A 420 -14.49 -14.03 6.49
CA ALA A 420 -15.75 -14.47 7.07
C ALA A 420 -15.65 -15.84 7.77
N VAL A 421 -14.87 -16.80 7.24
CA VAL A 421 -14.93 -18.19 7.73
C VAL A 421 -13.60 -18.83 8.07
N ALA A 422 -12.47 -18.34 7.54
CA ALA A 422 -11.18 -19.02 7.72
C ALA A 422 -10.78 -19.10 9.21
N GLU A 423 -10.23 -20.23 9.64
CA GLU A 423 -9.77 -20.45 11.02
C GLU A 423 -8.46 -19.70 11.27
N GLU A 424 -7.65 -19.53 10.23
CA GLU A 424 -6.37 -18.83 10.23
C GLU A 424 -6.49 -17.34 10.61
N VAL A 425 -7.69 -16.76 10.47
CA VAL A 425 -7.99 -15.38 10.87
C VAL A 425 -8.83 -15.29 12.15
N SER A 426 -9.06 -16.42 12.83
CA SER A 426 -9.74 -16.42 14.13
C SER A 426 -8.95 -15.59 15.14
N GLY A 427 -9.65 -14.73 15.88
CA GLY A 427 -9.03 -13.80 16.83
C GLY A 427 -8.31 -12.59 16.22
N ILE A 428 -8.04 -12.58 14.91
CA ILE A 428 -7.47 -11.41 14.24
C ILE A 428 -8.56 -10.34 14.12
N THR A 429 -8.26 -9.12 14.57
CA THR A 429 -9.20 -7.98 14.52
C THR A 429 -8.48 -6.68 14.21
N GLY A 430 -9.18 -5.73 13.60
CA GLY A 430 -8.68 -4.41 13.20
C GLY A 430 -7.70 -4.44 12.03
N LYS A 431 -7.66 -5.53 11.24
CA LYS A 431 -6.66 -5.71 10.17
C LYS A 431 -7.26 -5.53 8.77
N TYR A 432 -6.36 -5.31 7.82
CA TYR A 432 -6.65 -5.16 6.40
C TYR A 432 -6.01 -6.30 5.60
N PHE A 433 -6.79 -6.93 4.74
CA PHE A 433 -6.35 -8.03 3.87
C PHE A 433 -6.38 -7.64 2.39
N ASP A 434 -5.36 -8.06 1.64
CA ASP A 434 -5.34 -7.89 0.19
C ASP A 434 -6.23 -8.93 -0.53
N SER A 435 -6.19 -8.88 -1.87
CA SER A 435 -7.03 -9.72 -2.71
C SER A 435 -6.52 -11.16 -2.86
N GLU A 436 -5.43 -11.48 -2.15
CA GLU A 436 -4.75 -12.77 -2.10
C GLU A 436 -4.81 -13.36 -0.69
N CYS A 437 -5.68 -12.79 0.18
CA CYS A 437 -5.88 -13.22 1.57
C CYS A 437 -4.66 -13.00 2.48
N ARG A 438 -3.75 -12.08 2.14
CA ARG A 438 -2.62 -11.73 2.99
C ARG A 438 -2.90 -10.48 3.79
N LEU A 439 -2.36 -10.42 5.01
CA LEU A 439 -2.30 -9.19 5.78
C LEU A 439 -1.50 -8.15 4.99
N ALA A 440 -2.08 -6.97 4.82
CA ALA A 440 -1.49 -5.88 4.07
C ALA A 440 -1.47 -4.60 4.91
N LEU A 441 -0.43 -3.78 4.70
CA LEU A 441 -0.34 -2.48 5.35
C LEU A 441 -1.22 -1.46 4.60
N PRO A 442 -2.25 -0.88 5.24
CA PRO A 442 -3.09 0.12 4.59
C PRO A 442 -2.39 1.49 4.54
N SER A 443 -3.00 2.45 3.84
CA SER A 443 -2.46 3.82 3.72
C SER A 443 -2.14 4.45 5.09
N PRO A 444 -1.19 5.41 5.16
CA PRO A 444 -0.90 6.13 6.41
C PRO A 444 -2.14 6.73 7.08
N ALA A 445 -3.02 7.36 6.30
CA ALA A 445 -4.28 7.91 6.80
C ALA A 445 -5.18 6.85 7.43
N ALA A 446 -5.24 5.63 6.88
CA ALA A 446 -6.05 4.53 7.44
C ALA A 446 -5.54 4.01 8.79
N ARG A 447 -4.31 4.39 9.19
CA ARG A 447 -3.66 3.99 10.44
C ARG A 447 -3.69 5.10 11.49
N ASP A 448 -4.27 6.25 11.17
CA ASP A 448 -4.41 7.37 12.09
C ASP A 448 -5.59 7.14 13.04
N ALA A 449 -5.27 6.86 14.31
CA ALA A 449 -6.27 6.62 15.34
C ALA A 449 -7.08 7.87 15.72
N GLY A 450 -6.47 9.07 15.62
CA GLY A 450 -7.16 10.33 15.87
C GLY A 450 -8.19 10.61 14.78
N LEU A 451 -7.80 10.38 13.53
CA LEU A 451 -8.71 10.48 12.38
C LEU A 451 -9.86 9.46 12.48
N ALA A 452 -9.58 8.23 12.88
CA ALA A 452 -10.60 7.19 13.04
C ALA A 452 -11.63 7.56 14.12
N ARG A 453 -11.17 8.11 15.26
CA ARG A 453 -12.04 8.57 16.35
C ARG A 453 -12.90 9.76 15.93
N LYS A 454 -12.29 10.76 15.30
CA LYS A 454 -13.02 11.94 14.80
C LYS A 454 -14.12 11.55 13.81
N LEU A 455 -13.77 10.69 12.84
CA LEU A 455 -14.73 10.20 11.84
C LEU A 455 -15.88 9.41 12.50
N TRP A 456 -15.59 8.64 13.56
CA TRP A 456 -16.60 7.93 14.32
C TRP A 456 -17.61 8.88 14.96
N GLU A 457 -17.14 9.90 15.67
CA GLU A 457 -17.99 10.90 16.34
C GLU A 457 -18.88 11.66 15.34
N GLU A 458 -18.31 12.08 14.21
CA GLU A 458 -19.07 12.71 13.12
C GLU A 458 -20.13 11.76 12.55
N SER A 459 -19.81 10.47 12.44
CA SER A 459 -20.75 9.45 11.95
C SER A 459 -21.86 9.14 12.95
N GLU A 460 -21.57 9.12 14.25
CA GLU A 460 -22.59 9.00 15.32
C GLU A 460 -23.58 10.15 15.26
N GLN A 461 -23.08 11.39 15.14
CA GLN A 461 -23.91 12.58 15.01
C GLN A 461 -24.82 12.52 13.78
N LEU A 462 -24.27 12.20 12.61
CA LEU A 462 -25.03 12.15 11.36
C LEU A 462 -26.03 11.00 11.32
N THR A 463 -25.68 9.86 11.92
CA THR A 463 -26.56 8.69 11.91
C THR A 463 -27.53 8.66 13.06
N GLY A 464 -27.32 9.44 14.13
CA GLY A 464 -28.12 9.43 15.35
C GLY A 464 -28.00 8.11 16.11
N VAL A 465 -26.80 7.52 16.14
CA VAL A 465 -26.47 6.35 16.96
C VAL A 465 -25.56 6.83 18.07
N ILE A 466 -26.02 6.72 19.31
CA ILE A 466 -25.18 6.99 20.47
C ILE A 466 -24.79 5.63 21.04
N ASP A 467 -23.50 5.44 21.32
CA ASP A 467 -22.96 4.23 21.94
C ASP A 467 -23.79 3.88 23.20
N GLY A 468 -24.54 2.78 23.15
CA GLY A 468 -25.35 2.29 24.27
C GLY A 468 -26.87 2.52 24.21
N SER A 469 -27.42 3.29 23.26
CA SER A 469 -28.88 3.39 23.12
C SER A 469 -29.42 2.27 22.23
N GLN A 470 -29.79 1.14 22.85
CA GLN A 470 -30.89 0.33 22.31
C GLN A 470 -32.16 1.19 22.33
N PRO A 471 -32.95 1.25 21.26
CA PRO A 471 -34.28 1.85 21.33
C PRO A 471 -35.20 1.08 22.29
#